data_AF-A0A382SKD9-F1
#
_entry.id   AF-A0A382SKD9-F1
#
_cell.length_a   1.000
_cell.length_b   1.000
_cell.length_c   1.000
_cell.angle_alpha   90.00
_cell.angle_beta   90.00
_cell.angle_gamma   90.00
#
_symmetry.space_group_name_H-M   'P 1'
#
loop_
_entity.id
_entity.type
_entity.pdbx_description
1 polymer ?
#
loop_
_entity_poly.entity_id
_entity_poly.type
_entity_poly.pdbx_seq_one_letter_code
_entity_poly.pdbx_strand_id
1 'polypeptide(L)'
;VLYWLQVLAEKKCSVKDLMQNHWKQFGRNYYSRHDYEAIPSNIANQIFGNLNSMLENLIGSSFAGHLVKVADNFSYLDPVDNSISENQGLRLVLDDNSRVIVRLSGTGTKGATLRLYFEKFFNPQQNLSLNPQIALKPLIDDLDALLNISKLTQMETPTVIT
;
A
#
# COMPACT_ATOMS: atom_id res chain seq x y z
N VAL A 1 18.92 -14.66 -0.42
CA VAL A 1 18.72 -16.13 -0.54
C VAL A 1 19.40 -16.91 0.58
N LEU A 2 20.71 -16.75 0.84
CA LEU A 2 21.43 -17.55 1.87
C LEU A 2 20.86 -17.42 3.29
N TYR A 3 20.41 -16.24 3.71
CA TYR A 3 19.78 -16.05 5.01
C TYR A 3 18.55 -16.96 5.22
N TRP A 4 17.69 -17.11 4.20
CA TRP A 4 16.54 -18.01 4.27
C TRP A 4 16.96 -19.48 4.38
N LEU A 5 18.05 -19.87 3.71
CA LEU A 5 18.58 -21.23 3.82
C LEU A 5 19.07 -21.51 5.25
N GLN A 6 19.70 -20.54 5.91
CA GLN A 6 20.10 -20.65 7.32
C GLN A 6 18.88 -20.86 8.22
N VAL A 7 17.82 -20.05 8.05
CA VAL A 7 16.59 -20.17 8.84
C VAL A 7 15.93 -21.54 8.63
N LEU A 8 15.85 -22.01 7.39
CA LEU A 8 15.24 -23.30 7.07
C LEU A 8 16.08 -24.48 7.59
N ALA A 9 17.41 -24.38 7.52
CA ALA A 9 18.32 -25.40 8.07
C ALA A 9 18.14 -25.55 9.60
N GLU A 10 17.94 -24.43 10.30
CA GLU A 10 17.68 -24.43 11.75
C GLU A 10 16.26 -24.89 12.09
N LYS A 11 15.25 -24.37 11.39
CA LYS A 11 13.83 -24.65 11.67
C LYS A 11 13.36 -26.02 11.18
N LYS A 12 14.06 -26.62 10.21
CA LYS A 12 13.80 -27.96 9.64
C LYS A 12 12.34 -28.16 9.20
N CYS A 13 11.74 -27.14 8.60
CA CYS A 13 10.38 -27.16 8.09
C CYS A 13 10.30 -26.56 6.69
N SER A 14 9.17 -26.73 5.99
CA SER A 14 8.96 -26.07 4.70
C SER A 14 8.82 -24.55 4.88
N VAL A 15 9.04 -23.78 3.80
CA VAL A 15 8.77 -22.33 3.79
C VAL A 15 7.30 -22.06 4.13
N LYS A 16 6.38 -22.90 3.64
CA LYS A 16 4.95 -22.77 3.91
C LYS A 16 4.66 -22.90 5.41
N ASP A 17 5.18 -23.94 6.06
CA ASP A 17 4.95 -24.16 7.49
C ASP A 17 5.60 -23.06 8.33
N LEU A 18 6.79 -22.62 7.94
CA LEU A 18 7.48 -21.51 8.59
C LEU A 18 6.63 -20.24 8.58
N MET A 19 6.10 -19.87 7.42
CA MET A 19 5.22 -18.70 7.27
C MET A 19 3.91 -18.87 8.03
N GLN A 20 3.28 -20.04 7.97
CA GLN A 20 2.05 -20.32 8.72
C GLN A 20 2.27 -20.23 10.23
N ASN A 21 3.40 -20.74 10.74
CA ASN A 21 3.75 -20.65 12.16
C ASN A 21 4.01 -19.20 12.57
N HIS A 22 4.71 -18.43 11.72
CA HIS A 22 4.92 -17.00 11.96
C HIS A 22 3.59 -16.24 12.05
N TRP A 23 2.68 -16.48 11.10
CA TRP A 23 1.37 -15.83 11.11
C TRP A 23 0.49 -16.27 12.28
N LYS A 24 0.52 -17.55 12.67
CA LYS A 24 -0.18 -18.01 13.88
C LYS A 24 0.34 -17.34 15.15
N GLN A 25 1.62 -16.99 15.20
CA GLN A 25 2.22 -16.35 16.37
C GLN A 25 1.97 -14.84 16.41
N PHE A 26 2.15 -14.15 15.28
CA PHE A 26 2.19 -12.68 15.23
C PHE A 26 1.01 -12.04 14.50
N GLY A 27 0.15 -12.83 13.87
CA GLY A 27 -0.82 -12.36 12.89
C GLY A 27 -0.19 -12.17 11.52
N ARG A 28 -0.99 -11.67 10.57
CA ARG A 28 -0.57 -11.45 9.18
C ARG A 28 -0.89 -10.03 8.75
N ASN A 29 0.14 -9.32 8.28
CA ASN A 29 -0.08 -8.14 7.44
C ASN A 29 -0.33 -8.62 6.02
N TYR A 30 -1.58 -8.57 5.58
CA TYR A 30 -1.89 -8.67 4.17
C TYR A 30 -1.32 -7.45 3.48
N TYR A 31 -0.62 -7.66 2.38
CA TYR A 31 0.03 -6.60 1.63
C TYR A 31 -0.13 -6.87 0.14
N SER A 32 -0.31 -5.80 -0.63
CA SER A 32 -0.17 -5.84 -2.09
C SER A 32 0.26 -4.48 -2.63
N ARG A 33 1.03 -4.51 -3.72
CA ARG A 33 1.36 -3.32 -4.51
C ARG A 33 0.73 -3.43 -5.89
N HIS A 34 0.05 -2.37 -6.30
CA HIS A 34 -0.53 -2.22 -7.64
C HIS A 34 0.23 -1.12 -8.38
N ASP A 35 0.81 -1.46 -9.53
CA ASP A 35 1.53 -0.51 -10.38
C ASP A 35 0.71 -0.25 -11.66
N TYR A 36 0.33 1.00 -11.87
CA TYR A 36 -0.26 1.50 -13.12
C TYR A 36 0.86 2.17 -13.91
N GLU A 37 1.42 1.41 -14.86
CA GLU A 37 2.60 1.81 -15.62
C GLU A 37 2.24 2.53 -16.92
N ALA A 38 3.15 3.39 -17.38
CA ALA A 38 3.04 4.11 -18.66
C ALA A 38 1.74 4.93 -18.82
N ILE A 39 1.15 5.39 -17.71
CA ILE A 39 -0.03 6.27 -17.76
C ILE A 39 0.38 7.70 -18.15
N PRO A 40 -0.49 8.47 -18.82
CA PRO A 40 -0.18 9.86 -19.15
C PRO A 40 0.17 10.68 -17.91
N SER A 41 1.29 11.42 -17.96
CA SER A 41 1.80 12.14 -16.78
C SER A 41 0.81 13.17 -16.22
N ASN A 42 0.02 13.83 -17.08
CA ASN A 42 -1.03 14.75 -16.64
C ASN A 42 -2.12 14.04 -15.82
N ILE A 43 -2.55 12.84 -16.24
CA ILE A 43 -3.50 12.01 -15.51
C ILE A 43 -2.93 11.54 -14.17
N ALA A 44 -1.67 11.08 -14.18
CA ALA A 44 -1.01 10.63 -12.95
C ALA A 44 -0.86 11.76 -11.93
N ASN A 45 -0.45 12.95 -12.40
CA ASN A 45 -0.37 14.16 -11.57
C ASN A 45 -1.75 14.61 -11.09
N GLN A 46 -2.80 14.48 -11.91
CA GLN A 46 -4.17 14.79 -11.50
C GLN A 46 -4.61 13.87 -10.36
N ILE A 47 -4.42 12.55 -10.48
CA ILE A 47 -4.78 11.58 -9.44
C ILE A 47 -4.03 11.89 -8.14
N PHE A 48 -2.71 12.08 -8.22
CA PHE A 48 -1.87 12.37 -7.06
C PHE A 48 -2.23 13.72 -6.42
N GLY A 49 -2.42 14.77 -7.22
CA GLY A 49 -2.80 16.10 -6.76
C GLY A 49 -4.19 16.15 -6.12
N ASN A 50 -5.15 15.40 -6.68
CA ASN A 50 -6.47 15.24 -6.09
C ASN A 50 -6.34 14.69 -4.67
N LEU A 51 -5.64 13.57 -4.47
CA LEU A 51 -5.44 13.02 -3.13
C LEU A 51 -4.71 14.01 -2.21
N ASN A 52 -3.64 14.63 -2.69
CA ASN A 52 -2.84 15.56 -1.90
C ASN A 52 -3.66 16.76 -1.39
N SER A 53 -4.57 17.29 -2.21
CA SER A 53 -5.41 18.44 -1.84
C SER A 53 -6.54 18.12 -0.86
N MET A 54 -6.92 16.85 -0.71
CA MET A 54 -7.98 16.42 0.20
C MET A 54 -7.48 15.83 1.52
N LEU A 55 -6.15 15.64 1.71
CA LEU A 55 -5.58 14.94 2.86
C LEU A 55 -6.14 15.43 4.20
N GLU A 56 -6.13 16.74 4.45
CA GLU A 56 -6.62 17.31 5.71
C GLU A 56 -8.10 16.98 5.97
N ASN A 57 -8.92 17.01 4.91
CA ASN A 57 -10.35 16.73 4.99
C ASN A 57 -10.67 15.24 5.13
N LEU A 58 -9.72 14.35 4.84
CA LEU A 58 -9.91 12.92 5.00
C LEU A 58 -9.80 12.49 6.46
N ILE A 59 -9.10 13.23 7.32
CA ILE A 59 -8.94 12.85 8.74
C ILE A 59 -10.32 12.82 9.42
N GLY A 60 -10.65 11.69 10.05
CA GLY A 60 -11.94 11.44 10.69
C GLY A 60 -13.06 11.02 9.74
N SER A 61 -12.82 10.97 8.42
CA SER A 61 -13.76 10.41 7.45
C SER A 61 -13.73 8.88 7.45
N SER A 62 -14.82 8.26 6.98
CA SER A 62 -14.90 6.80 6.79
C SER A 62 -14.18 6.38 5.52
N PHE A 63 -13.34 5.36 5.63
CA PHE A 63 -12.61 4.73 4.53
C PHE A 63 -12.43 3.23 4.82
N ALA A 64 -12.80 2.36 3.90
CA ALA A 64 -12.74 0.90 3.99
C ALA A 64 -13.40 0.31 5.26
N GLY A 65 -14.46 0.97 5.75
CA GLY A 65 -15.18 0.60 6.98
C GLY A 65 -14.50 1.04 8.29
N HIS A 66 -13.47 1.89 8.21
CA HIS A 66 -12.70 2.40 9.34
C HIS A 66 -12.56 3.93 9.26
N LEU A 67 -12.13 4.59 10.35
CA LEU A 67 -11.84 6.02 10.31
C LEU A 67 -10.40 6.28 9.85
N VAL A 68 -10.21 7.28 9.00
CA VAL A 68 -8.87 7.76 8.65
C VAL A 68 -8.29 8.52 9.84
N LYS A 69 -7.21 7.98 10.41
CA LYS A 69 -6.51 8.56 11.57
C LYS A 69 -5.39 9.50 11.16
N VAL A 70 -4.68 9.17 10.08
CA VAL A 70 -3.60 10.00 9.50
C VAL A 70 -3.82 10.09 8.00
N ALA A 71 -3.72 11.30 7.47
CA ALA A 71 -3.67 11.56 6.04
C ALA A 71 -2.58 12.62 5.79
N ASP A 72 -1.44 12.21 5.26
CA ASP A 72 -0.28 13.09 5.09
C ASP A 72 0.52 12.81 3.82
N ASN A 73 1.44 13.71 3.50
CA ASN A 73 2.48 13.49 2.52
C ASN A 73 3.79 13.27 3.25
N PHE A 74 4.33 12.06 3.15
CA PHE A 74 5.41 11.59 4.00
C PHE A 74 6.72 12.36 3.76
N SER A 75 7.33 12.79 4.85
CA SER A 75 8.68 13.35 4.88
C SER A 75 9.54 12.60 5.89
N TYR A 76 10.83 12.45 5.60
CA TYR A 76 11.80 11.79 6.46
C TYR A 76 12.96 12.74 6.76
N LEU A 77 13.29 12.89 8.04
CA LEU A 77 14.49 13.57 8.53
C LEU A 77 15.51 12.50 8.90
N ASP A 78 16.65 12.49 8.20
CA ASP A 78 17.71 11.53 8.45
C ASP A 78 18.47 11.88 9.75
N PRO A 79 18.57 10.98 10.73
CA PRO A 79 19.21 11.28 12.01
C PRO A 79 20.75 11.31 11.96
N VAL A 80 21.37 10.92 10.85
CA VAL A 80 22.82 10.90 10.66
C VAL A 80 23.30 12.22 10.07
N ASP A 81 22.66 12.68 8.99
CA ASP A 81 23.08 13.87 8.26
C ASP A 81 22.09 15.05 8.34
N ASN A 82 20.94 14.87 9.00
CA ASN A 82 19.86 15.84 9.12
C ASN A 82 19.26 16.29 7.77
N SER A 83 19.47 15.54 6.69
CA SER A 83 18.81 15.80 5.42
C SER A 83 17.31 15.51 5.51
N ILE A 84 16.52 16.29 4.79
CA ILE A 84 15.06 16.13 4.73
C ILE A 84 14.68 15.66 3.33
N SER A 85 14.04 14.49 3.27
CA SER A 85 13.41 13.97 2.06
C SER A 85 11.90 14.19 2.15
N GLU A 86 11.41 15.22 1.50
CA GLU A 86 9.98 15.54 1.44
C GLU A 86 9.27 14.84 0.27
N ASN A 87 7.93 14.82 0.29
CA ASN A 87 7.10 14.34 -0.81
C ASN A 87 7.31 12.86 -1.18
N GLN A 88 7.58 12.01 -0.19
CA GLN A 88 7.97 10.61 -0.41
C GLN A 88 6.79 9.65 -0.63
N GLY A 89 5.57 10.14 -0.48
CA GLY A 89 4.34 9.41 -0.77
C GLY A 89 3.18 9.86 0.10
N LEU A 90 1.97 9.87 -0.47
CA LEU A 90 0.75 10.19 0.26
C LEU A 90 0.31 8.96 1.04
N ARG A 91 -0.04 9.12 2.32
CA ARG A 91 -0.41 8.01 3.20
C ARG A 91 -1.78 8.26 3.79
N LEU A 92 -2.62 7.23 3.78
CA LEU A 92 -3.81 7.12 4.62
C LEU A 92 -3.55 5.99 5.62
N VAL A 93 -3.62 6.30 6.91
CA VAL A 93 -3.53 5.31 7.99
C VAL A 93 -4.84 5.33 8.75
N LEU A 94 -5.47 4.16 8.86
CA LEU A 94 -6.78 3.99 9.49
C LEU A 94 -6.64 3.72 10.99
N ASP A 95 -7.76 3.79 11.72
CA ASP A 95 -7.81 3.54 13.17
C ASP A 95 -7.40 2.11 13.58
N ASP A 96 -7.60 1.12 12.70
CA ASP A 96 -7.15 -0.27 12.85
C ASP A 96 -5.68 -0.48 12.43
N ASN A 97 -4.98 0.60 12.05
CA ASN A 97 -3.65 0.63 11.46
C ASN A 97 -3.53 0.04 10.05
N SER A 98 -4.64 -0.22 9.35
CA SER A 98 -4.60 -0.46 7.90
C SER A 98 -4.03 0.77 7.18
N ARG A 99 -3.35 0.54 6.06
CA ARG A 99 -2.62 1.58 5.34
C ARG A 99 -2.89 1.55 3.85
N VAL A 100 -3.02 2.73 3.28
CA VAL A 100 -2.95 2.99 1.84
C VAL A 100 -1.83 3.99 1.60
N ILE A 101 -0.92 3.67 0.68
CA ILE A 101 0.14 4.59 0.28
C ILE A 101 0.06 4.80 -1.23
N VAL A 102 0.16 6.04 -1.68
CA VAL A 102 0.17 6.42 -3.09
C VAL A 102 1.49 7.10 -3.41
N ARG A 103 2.24 6.54 -4.36
CA ARG A 103 3.50 7.11 -4.83
C ARG A 103 3.44 7.33 -6.33
N LEU A 104 3.97 8.46 -6.76
CA LEU A 104 4.14 8.79 -8.17
C LEU A 104 5.62 8.71 -8.53
N SER A 105 5.94 8.09 -9.66
CA SER A 105 7.31 7.99 -10.14
C SER A 105 7.38 8.08 -11.66
N GLY A 106 8.56 8.42 -12.20
CA GLY A 106 8.82 8.35 -13.63
C GLY A 106 8.06 9.38 -14.47
N THR A 107 7.86 10.61 -14.02
CA THR A 107 7.09 11.65 -14.75
C THR A 107 7.73 12.19 -16.04
N GLY A 108 8.73 11.48 -16.60
CA GLY A 108 9.45 11.85 -17.82
C GLY A 108 8.69 11.53 -19.11
N THR A 109 9.41 11.44 -20.23
CA THR A 109 8.83 11.30 -21.58
C THR A 109 8.13 9.96 -21.86
N LYS A 110 8.33 8.94 -21.02
CA LYS A 110 7.77 7.59 -21.20
C LYS A 110 6.44 7.36 -20.44
N GLY A 111 5.82 8.42 -19.94
CA GLY A 111 4.65 8.34 -19.06
C GLY A 111 5.05 8.02 -17.62
N ALA A 112 4.12 8.20 -16.70
CA ALA A 112 4.34 8.02 -15.27
C ALA A 112 3.94 6.62 -14.79
N THR A 113 4.46 6.23 -13.63
CA THR A 113 4.02 5.05 -12.89
C THR A 113 3.41 5.50 -11.57
N LEU A 114 2.11 5.23 -11.41
CA LEU A 114 1.40 5.37 -10.14
C LEU A 114 1.46 4.04 -9.39
N ARG A 115 2.02 4.05 -8.18
CA ARG A 115 2.15 2.87 -7.34
C ARG A 115 1.26 3.01 -6.12
N LEU A 116 0.37 2.05 -5.93
CA LEU A 116 -0.55 1.98 -4.81
C LEU A 116 -0.13 0.81 -3.91
N TYR A 117 -0.03 1.06 -2.61
CA TYR A 117 0.34 0.06 -1.63
C TYR A 117 -0.81 -0.08 -0.65
N PHE A 118 -1.21 -1.31 -0.39
CA PHE A 118 -2.30 -1.62 0.51
C PHE A 118 -1.81 -2.56 1.58
N GLU A 119 -2.17 -2.28 2.83
CA GLU A 119 -1.85 -3.15 3.95
C GLU A 119 -2.98 -3.23 4.96
N LYS A 120 -3.26 -4.44 5.44
CA LYS A 120 -4.21 -4.69 6.51
C LYS A 120 -3.72 -5.78 7.43
N PHE A 121 -3.73 -5.50 8.74
CA PHE A 121 -3.34 -6.47 9.76
C PHE A 121 -4.52 -7.36 10.15
N PHE A 122 -4.28 -8.67 10.19
CA PHE A 122 -5.17 -9.65 10.77
C PHE A 122 -4.48 -10.32 11.95
N ASN A 123 -5.14 -10.32 13.11
CA ASN A 123 -4.63 -10.98 14.31
C ASN A 123 -4.70 -12.52 14.21
N PRO A 124 -3.97 -13.26 15.06
CA PRO A 124 -3.95 -14.73 15.03
C PRO A 124 -5.31 -15.44 15.08
N GLN A 125 -6.36 -14.80 15.59
CA GLN A 125 -7.69 -15.38 15.75
C GLN A 125 -8.53 -15.26 14.46
N GLN A 126 -8.10 -14.46 13.48
CA GLN A 126 -8.79 -14.27 12.22
C GLN A 126 -8.34 -15.28 11.15
N ASN A 127 -9.03 -15.27 10.00
CA ASN A 127 -8.63 -16.11 8.86
C ASN A 127 -7.39 -15.55 8.17
N LEU A 128 -6.22 -16.13 8.48
CA LEU A 128 -4.92 -15.75 7.91
C LEU A 128 -4.60 -16.43 6.57
N SER A 129 -5.51 -17.24 6.03
CA SER A 129 -5.31 -18.02 4.80
C SER A 129 -6.04 -17.43 3.59
N LEU A 130 -6.64 -16.25 3.72
CA LEU A 130 -7.28 -15.55 2.60
C LEU A 130 -6.28 -15.23 1.48
N ASN A 131 -6.81 -15.13 0.26
CA ASN A 131 -6.09 -14.48 -0.84
C ASN A 131 -5.89 -12.99 -0.50
N PRO A 132 -4.68 -12.42 -0.66
CA PRO A 132 -4.43 -11.01 -0.37
C PRO A 132 -5.38 -10.03 -1.07
N GLN A 133 -5.75 -10.26 -2.33
CA GLN A 133 -6.67 -9.38 -3.06
C GLN A 133 -8.08 -9.39 -2.47
N ILE A 134 -8.51 -10.50 -1.85
CA ILE A 134 -9.79 -10.58 -1.13
C ILE A 134 -9.69 -9.82 0.19
N ALA A 135 -8.61 -10.05 0.96
CA ALA A 135 -8.42 -9.40 2.26
C ALA A 135 -8.28 -7.87 2.14
N LEU A 136 -7.69 -7.38 1.04
CA LEU A 136 -7.42 -5.98 0.78
C LEU A 136 -8.50 -5.28 -0.07
N LYS A 137 -9.50 -6.02 -0.55
CA LYS A 137 -10.54 -5.50 -1.46
C LYS A 137 -11.17 -4.19 -0.96
N PRO A 138 -11.54 -4.03 0.32
CA PRO A 138 -12.14 -2.78 0.80
C PRO A 138 -11.22 -1.56 0.64
N LEU A 139 -9.90 -1.73 0.83
CA LEU A 139 -8.94 -0.63 0.66
C LEU A 139 -8.73 -0.28 -0.83
N ILE A 140 -8.71 -1.31 -1.68
CA ILE A 140 -8.53 -1.17 -3.13
C ILE A 140 -9.75 -0.46 -3.74
N ASP A 141 -10.95 -0.93 -3.44
CA ASP A 141 -12.20 -0.39 -3.98
C ASP A 141 -12.42 1.06 -3.54
N ASP A 142 -12.24 1.37 -2.25
CA ASP A 142 -12.49 2.72 -1.73
C ASP A 142 -11.45 3.72 -2.26
N LEU A 143 -10.19 3.30 -2.47
CA LEU A 143 -9.19 4.17 -3.10
C LEU A 143 -9.55 4.45 -4.56
N ASP A 144 -9.99 3.44 -5.32
CA ASP A 144 -10.43 3.64 -6.70
C ASP A 144 -11.66 4.55 -6.75
N ALA A 145 -12.63 4.36 -5.87
CA ALA A 145 -13.82 5.20 -5.79
C ALA A 145 -13.47 6.66 -5.40
N LEU A 146 -12.55 6.85 -4.45
CA LEU A 146 -12.11 8.16 -4.00
C LEU A 146 -11.40 8.95 -5.11
N LEU A 147 -10.53 8.28 -5.88
CA LEU A 147 -9.65 8.94 -6.84
C LEU A 147 -10.04 8.74 -8.31
N ASN A 148 -11.06 7.92 -8.58
CA ASN A 148 -11.49 7.51 -9.92
C ASN A 148 -10.31 6.96 -10.76
N ILE A 149 -9.45 6.12 -10.16
CA ILE A 149 -8.17 5.71 -10.78
C ILE A 149 -8.44 4.95 -12.07
N SER A 150 -9.30 3.94 -12.04
CA SER A 150 -9.65 3.10 -13.18
C SER A 150 -10.22 3.93 -14.34
N LYS A 151 -11.12 4.86 -14.03
CA LYS A 151 -11.74 5.77 -15.01
C LYS A 151 -10.75 6.76 -15.61
N LEU A 152 -9.91 7.38 -14.79
CA LEU A 152 -8.95 8.39 -15.24
C LEU A 152 -7.81 7.78 -16.04
N THR A 153 -7.32 6.61 -15.61
CA THR A 153 -6.26 5.87 -16.33
C THR A 153 -6.79 5.09 -17.53
N GLN A 154 -8.10 4.86 -17.62
CA GLN A 154 -8.75 3.95 -18.57
C GLN A 154 -8.27 2.49 -18.42
N MET A 155 -7.91 2.10 -17.19
CA MET A 155 -7.40 0.76 -16.87
C MET A 155 -8.29 0.11 -15.81
N GLU A 156 -8.94 -1.00 -16.16
CA GLU A 156 -9.77 -1.75 -15.21
C GLU A 156 -8.95 -2.42 -14.10
N THR A 157 -7.70 -2.76 -14.40
CA THR A 157 -6.76 -3.38 -13.45
C THR A 157 -5.37 -2.76 -13.59
N PRO A 158 -4.54 -2.77 -12.53
CA PRO A 158 -3.15 -2.37 -12.62
C PRO A 158 -2.36 -3.22 -13.63
N THR A 159 -1.28 -2.68 -14.18
CA THR A 159 -0.36 -3.40 -15.06
C THR A 159 0.33 -4.54 -14.32
N VAL A 160 0.73 -4.29 -13.07
CA VAL A 160 1.43 -5.26 -12.23
C VAL A 160 0.80 -5.29 -10.84
N ILE A 161 0.60 -6.51 -10.32
CA ILE A 161 0.20 -6.77 -8.93
C ILE A 161 1.31 -7.59 -8.28
N THR A 162 1.82 -7.13 -7.14
CA THR A 162 2.78 -7.85 -6.29
C THR A 162 2.18 -8.09 -4.90
#